data_AF-A0A966W9M7-F1
#
_entry.id   AF-A0A966W9M7-F1
#
_cell.length_a   1.000
_cell.length_b   1.000
_cell.length_c   1.000
_cell.angle_alpha   90.00
_cell.angle_beta   90.00
_cell.angle_gamma   90.00
#
_symmetry.space_group_name_H-M   'P 1'
#
loop_
_entity.id
_entity.type
_entity.pdbx_description
1 polymer ?
#
loop_
_entity_poly.entity_id
_entity_poly.type
_entity_poly.pdbx_seq_one_letter_code
_entity_poly.pdbx_strand_id
1 'polypeptide(L)'
;LLASAEAALGHLHSPAGRRQLARALDRGEALRRSLRRAGLEPLANHDPLRLALPTGPLGLNGLDADAWLLDRGVIAELPEPGCLTFCLGLKPPRALERRLPQRLLQLRAALGGAPLPPFTPPPLPAVAEPELPLERAWRAPRRAVPLEQAAGELAAEPLCPYPPGIPLLIPGERIDGPRAAWLQEQRRLWPGQIADTVSVVAR
;
A
#
# COMPACT_ATOMS: atom_id res chain seq x y z
N LEU A 1 17.05 -18.33 11.36
CA LEU A 1 15.99 -18.24 10.33
C LEU A 1 15.41 -19.62 10.00
N LEU A 2 16.21 -20.60 9.55
CA LEU A 2 15.72 -21.94 9.16
C LEU A 2 14.91 -22.67 10.25
N ALA A 3 15.41 -22.73 11.49
CA ALA A 3 14.68 -23.34 12.61
C ALA A 3 13.32 -22.67 12.90
N SER A 4 13.21 -21.36 12.69
CA SER A 4 11.92 -20.65 12.85
C SER A 4 10.94 -20.99 11.74
N ALA A 5 11.42 -21.19 10.50
CA ALA A 5 10.57 -21.59 9.38
C ALA A 5 10.05 -23.02 9.57
N GLU A 6 10.91 -23.94 9.99
CA GLU A 6 10.52 -25.31 10.33
C GLU A 6 9.52 -25.34 11.48
N ALA A 7 9.76 -24.58 12.56
CA ALA A 7 8.83 -24.48 13.67
C ALA A 7 7.46 -23.90 13.24
N ALA A 8 7.45 -22.87 12.38
CA ALA A 8 6.20 -22.31 11.85
C ALA A 8 5.42 -23.32 11.01
N LEU A 9 6.11 -24.08 10.14
CA LEU A 9 5.50 -25.14 9.34
C LEU A 9 4.95 -26.26 10.23
N GLY A 10 5.74 -26.75 11.20
CA GLY A 10 5.31 -27.77 12.14
C GLY A 10 4.09 -27.33 12.94
N HIS A 11 4.07 -26.08 13.39
CA HIS A 11 2.94 -25.52 14.12
C HIS A 11 1.68 -25.43 13.25
N LEU A 12 1.76 -24.92 12.02
CA LEU A 12 0.62 -24.81 11.10
C LEU A 12 -0.01 -26.17 10.75
N HIS A 13 0.79 -27.23 10.67
CA HIS A 13 0.27 -28.59 10.45
C HIS A 13 -0.34 -29.23 11.71
N SER A 14 -0.01 -28.73 12.90
CA SER A 14 -0.56 -29.24 14.16
C SER A 14 -2.04 -28.89 14.35
N PRO A 15 -2.79 -29.66 15.17
CA PRO A 15 -4.15 -29.29 15.56
C PRO A 15 -4.22 -27.93 16.27
N ALA A 16 -3.17 -27.54 17.00
CA ALA A 16 -3.11 -26.25 17.70
C ALA A 16 -2.99 -25.08 16.71
N GLY A 17 -2.13 -25.19 15.70
CA GLY A 17 -1.97 -24.17 14.67
C GLY A 17 -3.20 -24.02 13.80
N ARG A 18 -3.85 -25.14 13.39
CA ARG A 18 -5.13 -25.08 12.66
C ARG A 18 -6.23 -24.36 13.46
N ARG A 19 -6.34 -24.66 14.76
CA ARG A 19 -7.28 -23.94 15.65
C ARG A 19 -6.92 -22.47 15.82
N GLN A 20 -5.63 -22.14 15.87
CA GLN A 20 -5.18 -20.75 15.94
C GLN A 20 -5.57 -19.98 14.68
N LEU A 21 -5.33 -20.56 13.49
CA LEU A 21 -5.72 -19.97 12.22
C LEU A 21 -7.23 -19.75 12.14
N ALA A 22 -8.04 -20.79 12.43
CA ALA A 22 -9.50 -20.68 12.42
C ALA A 22 -9.99 -19.53 13.33
N ARG A 23 -9.47 -19.46 14.57
CA ARG A 23 -9.79 -18.36 15.49
C ARG A 23 -9.35 -17.00 14.95
N ALA A 24 -8.20 -16.90 14.28
CA ALA A 24 -7.75 -15.63 13.71
C ALA A 24 -8.71 -15.17 12.59
N LEU A 25 -9.12 -16.09 11.71
CA LEU A 25 -10.08 -15.81 10.63
C LEU A 25 -11.43 -15.36 11.18
N ASP A 26 -12.01 -16.10 12.14
CA ASP A 26 -13.27 -15.75 12.81
C ASP A 26 -13.22 -14.34 13.40
N ARG A 27 -12.08 -13.98 13.99
CA ARG A 27 -11.84 -12.66 14.60
C ARG A 27 -11.70 -11.55 13.55
N GLY A 28 -11.06 -11.83 12.41
CA GLY A 28 -11.02 -10.91 11.28
C GLY A 28 -12.42 -10.60 10.74
N GLU A 29 -13.27 -11.62 10.57
CA GLU A 29 -14.67 -11.45 10.16
C GLU A 29 -15.51 -10.71 11.21
N ALA A 30 -15.34 -11.04 12.49
CA ALA A 30 -16.00 -10.35 13.59
C ALA A 30 -15.62 -8.87 13.65
N LEU A 31 -14.33 -8.54 13.43
CA LEU A 31 -13.86 -7.17 13.34
C LEU A 31 -14.52 -6.43 12.18
N ARG A 32 -14.57 -7.00 10.98
CA ARG A 32 -15.25 -6.40 9.82
C ARG A 32 -16.72 -6.09 10.12
N ARG A 33 -17.44 -7.03 10.74
CA ARG A 33 -18.83 -6.81 11.17
C ARG A 33 -18.94 -5.69 12.20
N SER A 34 -18.00 -5.61 13.15
CA SER A 34 -17.97 -4.55 14.17
C SER A 34 -17.72 -3.16 13.56
N LEU A 35 -16.81 -3.06 12.59
CA LEU A 35 -16.53 -1.82 11.86
C LEU A 35 -17.78 -1.34 11.10
N ARG A 36 -18.45 -2.24 10.36
CA ARG A 36 -19.69 -1.90 9.63
C ARG A 36 -20.79 -1.39 10.55
N ARG A 37 -20.99 -2.03 11.72
CA ARG A 37 -21.94 -1.54 12.73
C ARG A 37 -21.58 -0.17 13.29
N ALA A 38 -20.30 0.18 13.30
CA ALA A 38 -19.80 1.49 13.69
C ALA A 38 -19.86 2.53 12.55
N GLY A 39 -20.42 2.18 11.39
CA GLY A 39 -20.50 3.07 10.22
C GLY A 39 -19.15 3.28 9.52
N LEU A 40 -18.22 2.35 9.69
CA LEU A 40 -16.94 2.29 8.97
C LEU A 40 -17.04 1.12 7.99
N GLU A 41 -16.76 1.37 6.71
CA GLU A 41 -16.94 0.38 5.63
C GLU A 41 -15.59 -0.07 5.06
N PRO A 42 -15.00 -1.17 5.56
CA PRO A 42 -13.79 -1.74 4.98
C PRO A 42 -14.05 -2.29 3.57
N LEU A 43 -13.04 -2.24 2.71
CA LEU A 43 -13.08 -2.86 1.38
C LEU A 43 -13.33 -4.37 1.48
N ALA A 44 -14.17 -4.87 0.59
CA ALA A 44 -14.39 -6.29 0.42
C ALA A 44 -13.15 -6.96 -0.17
N ASN A 45 -12.71 -8.07 0.41
CA ASN A 45 -11.68 -8.94 -0.14
C ASN A 45 -11.83 -10.36 0.45
N HIS A 46 -11.06 -11.32 -0.07
CA HIS A 46 -11.14 -12.73 0.31
C HIS A 46 -10.31 -13.10 1.55
N ASP A 47 -9.51 -12.17 2.10
CA ASP A 47 -8.64 -12.41 3.26
C ASP A 47 -9.18 -11.70 4.52
N PRO A 48 -9.77 -12.43 5.48
CA PRO A 48 -10.24 -11.85 6.74
C PRO A 48 -9.14 -11.20 7.59
N LEU A 49 -7.88 -11.59 7.40
CA LEU A 49 -6.74 -11.07 8.15
C LEU A 49 -6.12 -9.82 7.52
N ARG A 50 -6.60 -9.41 6.35
CA ARG A 50 -6.18 -8.17 5.67
C ARG A 50 -7.32 -7.17 5.62
N LEU A 51 -7.29 -6.20 6.52
CA LEU A 51 -8.30 -5.15 6.62
C LEU A 51 -7.85 -3.90 5.87
N ALA A 52 -8.48 -3.59 4.73
CA ALA A 52 -8.31 -2.30 4.05
C ALA A 52 -9.50 -1.39 4.36
N LEU A 53 -9.24 -0.22 4.93
CA LEU A 53 -10.25 0.76 5.32
C LEU A 53 -10.09 2.04 4.48
N PRO A 54 -11.05 2.37 3.60
CA PRO A 54 -11.06 3.64 2.90
C PRO A 54 -11.16 4.80 3.89
N THR A 55 -10.14 5.65 3.92
CA THR A 55 -10.10 6.88 4.73
C THR A 55 -10.57 8.09 3.94
N GLY A 56 -10.45 8.05 2.61
CA GLY A 56 -10.89 9.14 1.72
C GLY A 56 -12.34 9.58 1.94
N PRO A 57 -13.33 8.66 1.97
CA PRO A 57 -14.73 9.01 2.28
C PRO A 57 -14.95 9.60 3.68
N LEU A 58 -14.01 9.41 4.60
CA LEU A 58 -14.05 9.94 5.96
C LEU A 58 -13.36 11.32 6.07
N GLY A 59 -12.82 11.83 4.95
CA GLY A 59 -12.03 13.06 4.91
C GLY A 59 -10.67 12.93 5.59
N LEU A 60 -10.15 11.71 5.68
CA LEU A 60 -8.91 11.40 6.40
C LEU A 60 -7.80 11.10 5.39
N ASN A 61 -6.71 11.87 5.44
CA ASN A 61 -5.45 11.48 4.82
C ASN A 61 -4.88 10.28 5.59
N GLY A 62 -4.58 9.17 4.91
CA GLY A 62 -4.11 7.97 5.61
C GLY A 62 -2.71 8.08 6.21
N LEU A 63 -1.83 8.94 5.71
CA LEU A 63 -0.51 9.18 6.31
C LEU A 63 -0.67 9.87 7.67
N ASP A 64 -1.47 10.94 7.72
CA ASP A 64 -1.76 11.65 8.97
C ASP A 64 -2.54 10.77 9.96
N ALA A 65 -3.48 9.96 9.44
CA ALA A 65 -4.23 9.02 10.23
C ALA A 65 -3.34 7.94 10.86
N ASP A 66 -2.37 7.40 10.12
CA ASP A 66 -1.42 6.42 10.65
C ASP A 66 -0.50 7.05 11.69
N ALA A 67 0.04 8.26 11.42
CA ALA A 67 0.83 9.00 12.42
C ALA A 67 0.05 9.21 13.72
N TRP A 68 -1.24 9.57 13.63
CA TRP A 68 -2.10 9.74 14.81
C TRP A 68 -2.36 8.42 15.56
N LEU A 69 -2.53 7.32 14.83
CA LEU A 69 -2.75 5.98 15.38
C LEU A 69 -1.48 5.40 16.02
N LEU A 70 -0.31 5.69 15.45
CA LEU A 70 1.00 5.21 15.89
C LEU A 70 1.27 5.62 17.34
N ASP A 71 1.04 6.89 17.67
CA ASP A 71 1.14 7.43 19.04
C ASP A 71 0.18 6.75 20.03
N ARG A 72 -0.81 6.00 19.52
CA ARG A 72 -1.84 5.28 20.31
C ARG A 72 -1.67 3.76 20.24
N GLY A 73 -0.52 3.30 19.73
CA GLY A 73 -0.14 1.89 19.66
C GLY A 73 -0.92 1.09 18.62
N VAL A 74 -1.42 1.74 17.57
CA VAL A 74 -2.02 1.10 16.41
C VAL A 74 -1.19 1.49 15.19
N ILE A 75 -0.72 0.51 14.43
CA ILE A 75 0.14 0.74 13.27
C ILE A 75 -0.59 0.15 12.07
N ALA A 76 -0.80 0.95 11.02
CA ALA A 76 -1.21 0.42 9.72
C ALA A 76 0.00 -0.24 9.05
N GLU A 77 -0.22 -1.37 8.40
CA GLU A 77 0.82 -2.03 7.59
C GLU A 77 1.19 -1.14 6.38
N LEU A 78 0.17 -0.53 5.79
CA LEU A 78 0.32 0.29 4.60
C LEU A 78 -0.65 1.49 4.69
N PRO A 79 -0.12 2.69 4.98
CA PRO A 79 -0.89 3.92 4.89
C PRO A 79 -0.87 4.48 3.46
N GLU A 80 -2.05 4.78 2.94
CA GLU A 80 -2.29 5.37 1.64
C GLU A 80 -3.13 6.65 1.78
N PRO A 81 -3.13 7.65 0.88
CA PRO A 81 -3.67 8.96 1.19
C PRO A 81 -5.20 8.87 1.34
N GLY A 82 -5.83 7.83 0.76
CA GLY A 82 -7.24 7.51 0.90
C GLY A 82 -7.54 6.15 1.51
N CYS A 83 -6.58 5.41 2.06
CA CYS A 83 -6.81 4.08 2.63
C CYS A 83 -5.80 3.72 3.73
N LEU A 84 -6.22 2.98 4.75
CA LEU A 84 -5.33 2.30 5.69
C LEU A 84 -5.49 0.79 5.56
N THR A 85 -4.38 0.08 5.39
CA THR A 85 -4.38 -1.39 5.43
C THR A 85 -3.75 -1.89 6.72
N PHE A 86 -4.41 -2.83 7.39
CA PHE A 86 -3.93 -3.51 8.60
C PHE A 86 -3.77 -5.02 8.35
N CYS A 87 -2.67 -5.58 8.84
CA CYS A 87 -2.41 -7.01 8.87
C CYS A 87 -2.65 -7.56 10.29
N LEU A 88 -3.66 -8.42 10.46
CA LEU A 88 -4.08 -8.90 11.78
C LEU A 88 -3.18 -10.03 12.32
N GLY A 89 -2.54 -10.77 11.40
CA GLY A 89 -1.72 -11.94 11.70
C GLY A 89 -2.49 -13.11 12.33
N LEU A 90 -1.76 -14.15 12.73
CA LEU A 90 -2.35 -15.38 13.32
C LEU A 90 -2.71 -15.25 14.80
N LYS A 91 -2.38 -14.12 15.44
CA LYS A 91 -2.67 -13.88 16.85
C LYS A 91 -3.09 -12.42 17.06
N PRO A 92 -4.25 -12.01 16.53
CA PRO A 92 -4.70 -10.63 16.67
C PRO A 92 -4.77 -10.20 18.14
N PRO A 93 -4.53 -8.92 18.48
CA PRO A 93 -4.60 -8.43 19.85
C PRO A 93 -5.95 -8.73 20.51
N ARG A 94 -6.00 -8.98 21.82
CA ARG A 94 -7.28 -9.25 22.50
C ARG A 94 -8.26 -8.09 22.35
N ALA A 95 -9.55 -8.42 22.17
CA ALA A 95 -10.64 -7.46 22.00
C ALA A 95 -10.42 -6.47 20.84
N LEU A 96 -9.68 -6.86 19.81
CA LEU A 96 -9.43 -6.07 18.60
C LEU A 96 -10.74 -5.57 17.97
N GLU A 97 -11.74 -6.44 17.93
CA GLU A 97 -13.08 -6.21 17.39
C GLU A 97 -13.82 -5.07 18.09
N ARG A 98 -13.43 -4.74 19.33
CA ARG A 98 -13.94 -3.60 20.09
C ARG A 98 -12.99 -2.41 20.05
N ARG A 99 -11.70 -2.67 20.26
CA ARG A 99 -10.68 -1.61 20.42
C ARG A 99 -10.41 -0.86 19.12
N LEU A 100 -10.29 -1.54 17.99
CA LEU A 100 -9.95 -0.89 16.74
C LEU A 100 -11.08 0.03 16.23
N PRO A 101 -12.37 -0.40 16.19
CA PRO A 101 -13.46 0.52 15.83
C PRO A 101 -13.51 1.77 16.72
N GLN A 102 -13.32 1.61 18.04
CA GLN A 102 -13.27 2.75 18.96
C GLN A 102 -12.13 3.72 18.62
N ARG A 103 -10.92 3.20 18.33
CA ARG A 103 -9.78 4.04 17.93
C ARG A 103 -10.03 4.76 16.59
N LEU A 104 -10.62 4.08 15.62
CA LEU A 104 -10.93 4.66 14.31
C LEU A 104 -12.04 5.71 14.39
N LEU A 105 -13.03 5.53 15.27
CA LEU A 105 -14.03 6.56 15.54
C LEU A 105 -13.42 7.79 16.22
N GLN A 106 -12.49 7.60 17.17
CA GLN A 106 -11.74 8.70 17.79
C GLN A 106 -10.88 9.45 16.76
N LEU A 107 -10.19 8.72 15.88
CA LEU A 107 -9.44 9.29 14.77
C LEU A 107 -10.36 10.12 13.86
N ARG A 108 -11.51 9.58 13.45
CA ARG A 108 -12.50 10.29 12.63
C ARG A 108 -13.01 11.55 13.32
N ALA A 109 -13.24 11.51 14.63
CA ALA A 109 -13.67 12.70 15.38
C ALA A 109 -12.56 13.77 15.50
N ALA A 110 -11.29 13.35 15.55
CA ALA A 110 -10.15 14.24 15.71
C ALA A 110 -9.69 14.90 14.40
N LEU A 111 -9.64 14.13 13.31
CA LEU A 111 -9.04 14.54 12.03
C LEU A 111 -9.99 14.44 10.83
N GLY A 112 -11.17 13.85 11.01
CA GLY A 112 -12.10 13.63 9.91
C GLY A 112 -12.70 14.94 9.40
N GLY A 113 -13.19 14.91 8.16
CA GLY A 113 -13.69 16.09 7.49
C GLY A 113 -14.56 15.78 6.28
N ALA A 114 -14.64 16.73 5.35
CA ALA A 114 -15.27 16.51 4.06
C ALA A 114 -14.52 15.40 3.29
N PRO A 115 -15.21 14.55 2.52
CA PRO A 115 -14.56 13.51 1.72
C PRO A 115 -13.43 14.07 0.86
N LEU A 116 -12.32 13.32 0.80
CA LEU A 116 -11.21 13.65 -0.10
C LEU A 116 -11.65 13.52 -1.57
N PRO A 117 -11.03 14.29 -2.49
CA PRO A 117 -11.27 14.11 -3.92
C PRO A 117 -10.91 12.68 -4.38
N PRO A 118 -11.52 12.20 -5.47
CA PRO A 118 -11.20 10.88 -6.00
C PRO A 118 -9.74 10.80 -6.47
N PHE A 119 -9.10 9.66 -6.22
CA PHE A 119 -7.75 9.37 -6.70
C PHE A 119 -7.80 8.87 -8.15
N THR A 120 -6.89 9.35 -8.99
CA THR A 120 -6.79 8.92 -10.39
C THR A 120 -5.94 7.65 -10.50
N PRO A 121 -6.42 6.62 -11.23
CA PRO A 121 -5.61 5.43 -11.46
C PRO A 121 -4.36 5.80 -12.28
N PRO A 122 -3.27 5.01 -12.16
CA PRO A 122 -2.08 5.22 -12.99
C PRO A 122 -2.43 5.04 -14.47
N PRO A 123 -1.86 5.86 -15.38
CA PRO A 123 -2.09 5.77 -16.81
C PRO A 123 -1.28 4.60 -17.40
N LEU A 124 -1.61 3.38 -16.98
CA LEU A 124 -0.99 2.17 -17.48
C LEU A 124 -1.72 1.71 -18.77
N PRO A 125 -1.00 1.46 -19.87
CA PRO A 125 -1.58 0.77 -21.00
C PRO A 125 -1.92 -0.68 -20.60
N ALA A 126 -2.92 -1.28 -21.26
CA ALA A 126 -3.31 -2.67 -20.99
C ALA A 126 -2.18 -3.67 -21.31
N VAL A 127 -1.36 -3.34 -22.31
CA VAL A 127 -0.16 -4.08 -22.73
C VAL A 127 0.90 -3.05 -23.12
N ALA A 128 2.12 -3.22 -22.63
CA ALA A 128 3.30 -2.48 -23.07
C ALA A 128 4.45 -3.45 -23.34
N GLU A 129 5.29 -3.11 -24.31
CA GLU A 129 6.54 -3.79 -24.57
C GLU A 129 7.69 -2.80 -24.37
N PRO A 130 8.77 -3.17 -23.66
CA PRO A 130 9.96 -2.34 -23.56
C PRO A 130 10.55 -2.05 -24.94
N GLU A 131 10.86 -0.79 -25.22
CA GLU A 131 11.53 -0.39 -26.46
C GLU A 131 12.97 -0.92 -26.52
N LEU A 132 13.60 -1.07 -25.35
CA LEU A 132 14.87 -1.76 -25.19
C LEU A 132 14.62 -3.02 -24.35
N PRO A 133 15.09 -4.22 -24.74
CA PRO A 133 14.92 -5.42 -23.94
C PRO A 133 15.41 -5.19 -22.51
N LEU A 134 14.62 -5.63 -21.52
CA LEU A 134 14.84 -5.35 -20.09
C LEU A 134 16.29 -5.62 -19.66
N GLU A 135 16.87 -6.74 -20.07
CA GLU A 135 18.26 -7.10 -19.75
C GLU A 135 19.27 -6.08 -20.30
N ARG A 136 19.05 -5.60 -21.52
CA ARG A 136 19.93 -4.59 -22.15
C ARG A 136 19.77 -3.25 -21.46
N ALA A 137 18.55 -2.84 -21.15
CA ALA A 137 18.29 -1.59 -20.42
C ALA A 137 18.90 -1.61 -19.01
N TRP A 138 18.76 -2.72 -18.30
CA TRP A 138 19.30 -2.91 -16.95
C TRP A 138 20.83 -2.81 -16.89
N ARG A 139 21.52 -3.27 -17.95
CA ARG A 139 22.99 -3.25 -18.04
C ARG A 139 23.55 -2.03 -18.78
N ALA A 140 22.70 -1.22 -19.38
CA ALA A 140 23.15 -0.04 -20.10
C ALA A 140 23.78 0.97 -19.13
N PRO A 141 24.74 1.79 -19.60
CA PRO A 141 25.14 2.98 -18.86
C PRO A 141 23.89 3.81 -18.51
N ARG A 142 23.85 4.36 -17.29
CA ARG A 142 22.69 5.10 -16.78
C ARG A 142 23.08 6.49 -16.30
N ARG A 143 22.12 7.39 -16.29
CA ARG A 143 22.25 8.72 -15.69
C ARG A 143 21.00 9.07 -14.89
N ALA A 144 21.16 9.83 -13.82
CA ALA A 144 20.04 10.39 -13.09
C ALA A 144 19.55 11.68 -13.76
N VAL A 145 18.24 11.83 -13.88
CA VAL A 145 17.59 13.07 -14.34
C VAL A 145 16.52 13.49 -13.36
N PRO A 146 16.24 14.79 -13.21
CA PRO A 146 15.04 15.26 -12.52
C PRO A 146 13.79 14.63 -13.14
N LEU A 147 12.80 14.26 -12.33
CA LEU A 147 11.53 13.67 -12.80
C LEU A 147 10.82 14.58 -13.82
N GLU A 148 11.00 15.89 -13.69
CA GLU A 148 10.48 16.92 -14.60
C GLU A 148 11.09 16.85 -16.01
N GLN A 149 12.29 16.25 -16.12
CA GLN A 149 13.04 16.11 -17.37
C GLN A 149 13.05 14.67 -17.88
N ALA A 150 12.34 13.75 -17.22
CA ALA A 150 12.34 12.33 -17.54
C ALA A 150 11.49 11.97 -18.77
N ALA A 151 10.55 12.84 -19.14
CA ALA A 151 9.64 12.58 -20.25
C ALA A 151 10.40 12.35 -21.57
N GLY A 152 10.14 11.22 -22.20
CA GLY A 152 10.81 10.79 -23.43
C GLY A 152 12.14 10.06 -23.23
N GLU A 153 12.58 9.81 -22.00
CA GLU A 153 13.74 8.94 -21.74
C GLU A 153 13.31 7.47 -21.56
N LEU A 154 14.27 6.55 -21.70
CA LEU A 154 14.05 5.14 -21.37
C LEU A 154 14.42 4.90 -19.91
N ALA A 155 13.53 4.28 -19.14
CA ALA A 155 13.82 3.90 -17.77
C ALA A 155 15.01 2.91 -17.73
N ALA A 156 16.00 3.16 -16.87
CA ALA A 156 17.11 2.23 -16.64
C ALA A 156 16.84 1.29 -15.45
N GLU A 157 15.88 1.66 -14.61
CA GLU A 157 15.48 0.93 -13.40
C GLU A 157 13.95 0.88 -13.32
N PRO A 158 13.38 0.00 -12.49
CA PRO A 158 11.94 0.00 -12.22
C PRO A 158 11.57 1.29 -11.51
N LEU A 159 10.58 2.03 -12.02
CA LEU A 159 9.98 3.14 -11.28
C LEU A 159 8.76 2.59 -10.55
N CYS A 160 8.93 2.31 -9.26
CA CYS A 160 7.91 1.77 -8.38
C CYS A 160 7.46 2.85 -7.40
N PRO A 161 6.49 3.70 -7.75
CA PRO A 161 5.93 4.66 -6.79
C PRO A 161 5.36 3.88 -5.60
N TYR A 162 5.81 4.23 -4.40
CA TYR A 162 5.25 3.67 -3.19
C TYR A 162 4.20 4.62 -2.61
N PRO A 163 3.01 4.11 -2.29
CA PRO A 163 2.38 2.85 -2.69
C PRO A 163 1.63 2.95 -4.04
N PRO A 164 1.26 1.81 -4.67
CA PRO A 164 1.28 0.44 -4.14
C PRO A 164 2.65 -0.26 -4.14
N GLY A 165 3.72 0.39 -4.61
CA GLY A 165 5.04 -0.25 -4.69
C GLY A 165 5.15 -1.29 -5.81
N ILE A 166 4.25 -1.22 -6.80
CA ILE A 166 4.27 -2.01 -8.02
C ILE A 166 4.98 -1.17 -9.10
N PRO A 167 5.80 -1.78 -9.99
CA PRO A 167 6.41 -1.04 -11.09
C PRO A 167 5.36 -0.34 -11.97
N LEU A 168 5.43 0.99 -12.07
CA LEU A 168 4.74 1.77 -13.10
C LEU A 168 5.48 1.65 -14.45
N LEU A 169 6.82 1.56 -14.37
CA LEU A 169 7.71 1.36 -15.50
C LEU A 169 8.71 0.27 -15.16
N ILE A 170 9.06 -0.54 -16.14
CA ILE A 170 10.20 -1.46 -16.11
C ILE A 170 11.36 -0.93 -16.98
N PRO A 171 12.61 -1.37 -16.73
CA PRO A 171 13.74 -0.98 -17.55
C PRO A 171 13.49 -1.21 -19.04
N GLY A 172 13.82 -0.21 -19.85
CA GLY A 172 13.66 -0.22 -21.30
C GLY A 172 12.33 0.28 -21.80
N GLU A 173 11.36 0.52 -20.91
CA GLU A 173 10.16 1.27 -21.27
C GLU A 173 10.43 2.77 -21.30
N ARG A 174 9.75 3.45 -22.22
CA ARG A 174 9.78 4.90 -22.31
C ARG A 174 8.95 5.53 -21.21
N ILE A 175 9.47 6.56 -20.56
CA ILE A 175 8.73 7.41 -19.65
C ILE A 175 7.94 8.41 -20.51
N ASP A 176 6.70 8.06 -20.87
CA ASP A 176 5.87 8.96 -21.69
C ASP A 176 5.27 10.13 -20.89
N GLY A 177 4.70 11.11 -21.61
CA GLY A 177 4.10 12.30 -21.02
C GLY A 177 3.03 11.99 -19.96
N PRO A 178 2.03 11.12 -20.25
CA PRO A 178 1.02 10.73 -19.27
C PRO A 178 1.60 10.13 -17.98
N ARG A 179 2.53 9.17 -18.08
CA ARG A 179 3.16 8.55 -16.91
C ARG A 179 4.04 9.53 -16.13
N ALA A 180 4.79 10.39 -16.82
CA ALA A 180 5.58 11.45 -16.18
C ALA A 180 4.71 12.44 -15.40
N ALA A 181 3.62 12.92 -16.02
CA ALA A 181 2.68 13.84 -15.38
C ALA A 181 2.00 13.19 -14.16
N TRP A 182 1.61 11.91 -14.28
CA TRP A 182 1.03 11.18 -13.15
C TRP A 182 2.02 11.03 -12.00
N LEU A 183 3.28 10.65 -12.25
CA LEU A 183 4.32 10.56 -11.21
C LEU A 183 4.54 11.90 -10.49
N GLN A 184 4.55 13.02 -11.24
CA GLN A 184 4.69 14.35 -10.66
C GLN A 184 3.51 14.72 -9.75
N GLU A 185 2.28 14.38 -10.15
CA GLU A 185 1.10 14.59 -9.32
C GLU A 185 1.12 13.72 -8.06
N GLN A 186 1.48 12.44 -8.22
CA GLN A 186 1.61 11.54 -7.08
C GLN A 186 2.66 12.05 -6.09
N ARG A 187 3.77 12.64 -6.53
CA ARG A 187 4.79 13.18 -5.60
C ARG A 187 4.20 14.23 -4.65
N ARG A 188 3.14 14.94 -5.05
CA ARG A 188 2.42 15.91 -4.21
C ARG A 188 1.55 15.23 -3.15
N LEU A 189 0.97 14.07 -3.48
CA LEU A 189 0.15 13.26 -2.58
C LEU A 189 1.02 12.44 -1.61
N TRP A 190 2.25 12.14 -2.01
CA TRP A 190 3.19 11.25 -1.32
C TRP A 190 4.56 11.91 -1.07
N PRO A 191 4.62 12.95 -0.23
CA PRO A 191 5.87 13.66 0.03
C PRO A 191 6.92 12.72 0.60
N GLY A 192 8.09 12.66 -0.05
CA GLY A 192 9.21 11.81 0.36
C GLY A 192 9.14 10.34 -0.06
N GLN A 193 8.05 9.89 -0.72
CA GLN A 193 7.92 8.50 -1.19
C GLN A 193 8.17 8.35 -2.70
N ILE A 194 8.12 9.44 -3.46
CA ILE A 194 8.48 9.47 -4.88
C ILE A 194 9.78 10.26 -5.02
N ALA A 195 10.78 9.62 -5.63
CA ALA A 195 12.10 10.22 -5.81
C ALA A 195 12.04 11.45 -6.73
N ASP A 196 12.85 12.47 -6.41
CA ASP A 196 12.99 13.68 -7.23
C ASP A 196 13.75 13.42 -8.53
N THR A 197 14.55 12.36 -8.55
CA THR A 197 15.34 11.95 -9.70
C THR A 197 15.00 10.53 -10.10
N VAL A 198 15.06 10.26 -11.40
CA VAL A 198 14.87 8.92 -11.96
C VAL A 198 16.09 8.50 -12.76
N SER A 199 16.41 7.21 -12.73
CA SER A 199 17.51 6.63 -13.52
C SER A 199 17.02 6.32 -14.93
N VAL A 200 17.70 6.90 -15.92
CA VAL A 200 17.41 6.68 -17.34
C VAL A 200 18.63 6.13 -18.07
N VAL A 201 18.38 5.41 -19.17
CA VAL A 201 19.44 4.89 -20.04
C VAL A 201 20.23 6.07 -20.60
N ALA A 202 21.55 6.06 -20.43
CA ALA A 202 22.43 7.05 -21.01
C ALA A 202 22.55 6.79 -22.53
N ARG A 203 22.50 7.88 -23.30
CA ARG A 203 22.66 7.84 -24.76
C ARG A 203 24.13 7.85 -25.14
#